data_AF-A0A2S9GK79-F1
#
_entry.id   AF-A0A2S9GK79-F1
#
_cell.length_a   1.000
_cell.length_b   1.000
_cell.length_c   1.000
_cell.angle_alpha   90.00
_cell.angle_beta   90.00
_cell.angle_gamma   90.00
#
_symmetry.space_group_name_H-M   'P 1'
#
loop_
_entity.id
_entity.type
_entity.pdbx_description
1 polymer ?
#
loop_
_entity_poly.entity_id
_entity_poly.type
_entity_poly.pdbx_seq_one_letter_code
_entity_poly.pdbx_strand_id
1 'polypeptide(L)'
;QIEAGRASMIMMDDPEHTRLRKIVSRGFTPRAVERLRAELGARAQRIAAEAAEMSSGDFVLQVARELPLQAIAGLLGVPQEDRE
;
A
#
# COMPACT_ATOMS: atom_id res chain seq x y z
N GLN A 1 -15.26 -15.31 -14.12
CA GLN A 1 -15.16 -15.09 -12.67
C GLN A 1 -15.07 -13.59 -12.43
N ILE A 2 -16.22 -12.92 -12.27
CA ILE A 2 -16.31 -11.50 -11.90
C ILE A 2 -17.29 -11.45 -10.74
N GLU A 3 -16.84 -11.95 -9.58
CA GLU A 3 -17.64 -11.93 -8.34
C GLU A 3 -17.03 -10.98 -7.30
N ALA A 4 -15.72 -10.67 -7.42
CA ALA A 4 -15.03 -9.74 -6.53
C ALA A 4 -15.54 -8.29 -6.62
N GLY A 5 -16.13 -7.88 -7.75
CA GLY A 5 -16.59 -6.50 -7.97
C GLY A 5 -17.82 -6.10 -7.15
N ARG A 6 -18.70 -7.04 -6.78
CA ARG A 6 -19.88 -6.76 -5.92
C ARG A 6 -19.60 -6.89 -4.42
N ALA A 7 -18.43 -7.38 -4.03
CA ALA A 7 -18.07 -7.62 -2.62
C ALA A 7 -17.18 -6.52 -2.00
N SER A 8 -16.66 -5.58 -2.80
CA SER A 8 -15.84 -4.50 -2.29
C SER A 8 -16.70 -3.38 -1.71
N MET A 9 -16.29 -2.86 -0.55
CA MET A 9 -16.94 -1.74 0.14
C MET A 9 -17.10 -0.50 -0.76
N ILE A 10 -16.22 -0.30 -1.75
CA ILE A 10 -16.26 0.84 -2.67
C ILE A 10 -17.52 0.85 -3.57
N MET A 11 -18.16 -0.32 -3.76
CA MET A 11 -19.33 -0.48 -4.62
C MET A 11 -20.64 -0.63 -3.83
N MET A 12 -20.63 -0.33 -2.53
CA MET A 12 -21.79 -0.48 -1.64
C MET A 12 -22.40 0.86 -1.28
N ASP A 13 -23.73 0.89 -1.17
CA ASP A 13 -24.46 2.01 -0.57
C ASP A 13 -24.56 1.83 0.96
N ASP A 14 -25.08 2.85 1.64
CA ASP A 14 -25.47 2.74 3.04
C ASP A 14 -26.77 1.93 3.19
N PRO A 15 -26.94 1.15 4.27
CA PRO A 15 -26.12 1.12 5.50
C PRO A 15 -24.92 0.17 5.51
N GLU A 16 -24.78 -0.71 4.50
CA GLU A 16 -23.71 -1.72 4.43
C GLU A 16 -22.32 -1.08 4.38
N HIS A 17 -22.16 -0.04 3.55
CA HIS A 17 -20.92 0.72 3.44
C HIS A 17 -20.50 1.30 4.81
N THR A 18 -21.39 2.03 5.49
CA THR A 18 -21.10 2.57 6.82
C THR A 18 -20.71 1.49 7.83
N ARG A 19 -21.37 0.32 7.82
CA ARG A 19 -21.04 -0.79 8.73
C ARG A 19 -19.64 -1.33 8.48
N LEU A 20 -19.27 -1.60 7.23
CA LEU A 20 -17.95 -2.12 6.88
C LEU A 20 -16.85 -1.08 7.09
N ARG A 21 -17.11 0.18 6.75
CA ARG A 21 -16.15 1.28 6.92
C ARG A 21 -15.73 1.46 8.38
N LYS A 22 -16.66 1.32 9.33
CA LYS A 22 -16.36 1.36 10.78
C LYS A 22 -15.34 0.29 11.22
N ILE A 23 -15.29 -0.84 10.53
CA ILE A 23 -14.34 -1.92 10.81
C ILE A 23 -13.01 -1.61 10.13
N VAL A 24 -13.03 -1.35 8.81
CA VAL A 24 -11.84 -1.12 8.00
C VAL A 24 -11.04 0.10 8.47
N SER A 25 -11.71 1.21 8.84
CA SER A 25 -11.03 2.45 9.26
C SER A 25 -10.12 2.29 10.49
N ARG A 26 -10.26 1.23 11.28
CA ARG A 26 -9.35 0.93 12.40
C ARG A 26 -7.92 0.65 11.93
N GLY A 27 -7.76 0.08 10.74
CA GLY A 27 -6.46 -0.13 10.10
C GLY A 27 -5.83 1.16 9.56
N PHE A 28 -6.63 2.21 9.33
CA PHE A 28 -6.20 3.46 8.71
C PHE A 28 -6.18 4.65 9.69
N THR A 29 -6.05 4.38 10.99
CA THR A 29 -5.89 5.45 11.98
C THR A 29 -4.55 6.18 11.77
N PRO A 30 -4.42 7.46 12.17
CA PRO A 30 -3.15 8.18 12.07
C PRO A 30 -1.98 7.40 12.68
N ARG A 31 -2.20 6.76 13.85
CA ARG A 31 -1.21 5.91 14.51
C ARG A 31 -0.84 4.66 13.70
N ALA A 32 -1.79 4.03 13.03
CA ALA A 32 -1.51 2.85 12.19
C ALA A 32 -0.67 3.24 10.97
N VAL A 33 -0.99 4.35 10.31
CA VAL A 33 -0.21 4.89 9.19
C VAL A 33 1.18 5.34 9.65
N GLU A 34 1.27 5.99 10.81
CA GLU A 34 2.53 6.48 11.40
C GLU A 34 3.58 5.37 11.53
N ARG A 35 3.16 4.16 11.91
CA ARG A 35 4.03 3.00 12.09
C ARG A 35 4.77 2.58 10.83
N LEU A 36 4.23 2.88 9.64
CA LEU A 36 4.83 2.52 8.36
C LEU A 36 5.94 3.48 7.94
N ARG A 37 6.04 4.68 8.53
CA ARG A 37 6.92 5.75 8.04
C ARG A 37 8.39 5.39 8.06
N ALA A 38 8.88 4.78 9.13
CA ALA A 38 10.31 4.46 9.23
C ALA A 38 10.72 3.44 8.16
N GLU A 39 9.95 2.36 8.01
CA GLU A 39 10.16 1.31 7.02
C GLU A 39 10.05 1.87 5.58
N LEU A 40 8.94 2.55 5.26
CA LEU A 40 8.74 3.14 3.94
C LEU A 40 9.75 4.24 3.63
N GLY A 41 10.17 5.03 4.62
CA GLY A 41 11.19 6.04 4.47
C GLY A 41 12.54 5.44 4.10
N ALA A 42 12.99 4.41 4.83
CA ALA A 42 14.21 3.68 4.51
C ALA A 42 14.13 3.06 3.11
N ARG A 43 12.97 2.51 2.76
CA ARG A 43 12.74 1.88 1.46
C ARG A 43 12.75 2.88 0.31
N ALA A 44 12.12 4.04 0.48
CA ALA A 44 12.12 5.13 -0.49
C ALA A 44 13.55 5.65 -0.75
N GLN A 45 14.37 5.76 0.30
CA GLN A 45 15.79 6.16 0.15
C GLN A 45 16.58 5.15 -0.68
N ARG A 46 16.39 3.84 -0.45
CA ARG A 46 17.05 2.79 -1.25
C ARG A 46 16.64 2.85 -2.72
N ILE A 47 15.32 2.90 -2.99
CA ILE A 47 14.78 3.01 -4.35
C ILE A 47 15.40 4.21 -5.08
N ALA A 48 15.43 5.37 -4.43
CA ALA A 48 16.00 6.59 -5.01
C ALA A 48 17.52 6.48 -5.24
N ALA A 49 18.26 5.88 -4.32
CA ALA A 49 19.69 5.67 -4.44
C ALA A 49 20.04 4.73 -5.60
N GLU A 50 19.34 3.59 -5.71
CA GLU A 50 19.52 2.62 -6.80
C GLU A 50 19.18 3.24 -8.16
N ALA A 51 18.10 4.03 -8.24
CA ALA A 51 17.75 4.75 -9.46
C ALA A 51 18.81 5.81 -9.85
N ALA A 52 19.42 6.48 -8.87
CA ALA A 52 20.44 7.51 -9.10
C ALA A 52 21.79 6.95 -9.58
N GLU A 53 22.08 5.67 -9.34
CA GLU A 53 23.27 5.00 -9.89
C GLU A 53 23.14 4.77 -11.41
N MET A 54 21.92 4.80 -11.95
CA MET A 54 21.66 4.67 -13.39
C MET A 54 21.74 6.03 -14.08
N SER A 55 22.35 6.08 -15.27
CA SER A 55 22.43 7.30 -16.07
C SER A 55 21.09 7.70 -16.69
N SER A 56 20.17 6.73 -16.89
CA SER A 56 18.80 6.93 -17.34
C SER A 56 17.96 5.67 -17.09
N GLY A 57 16.63 5.78 -17.21
CA GLY A 57 15.74 4.63 -17.16
C GLY A 57 14.26 4.98 -17.07
N ASP A 58 13.43 3.98 -16.81
CA ASP A 58 11.99 4.11 -16.66
C ASP A 58 11.64 4.42 -15.20
N PHE A 59 11.24 5.66 -14.94
CA PHE A 59 10.85 6.13 -13.61
C PHE A 59 9.69 5.33 -13.00
N VAL A 60 8.74 4.85 -13.80
CA VAL A 60 7.60 4.06 -13.29
C VAL A 60 8.11 2.73 -12.73
N LEU A 61 8.96 2.05 -13.49
CA LEU A 61 9.49 0.74 -13.10
C LEU A 61 10.54 0.83 -11.99
N GLN A 62 11.37 1.87 -12.02
CA GLN A 62 12.54 1.99 -11.16
C GLN A 62 12.26 2.77 -9.88
N VAL A 63 11.20 3.59 -9.83
CA VAL A 63 10.93 4.46 -8.68
C VAL A 63 9.49 4.31 -8.18
N ALA A 64 8.50 4.52 -9.06
CA ALA A 64 7.13 4.75 -8.61
C ALA A 64 6.39 3.49 -8.17
N ARG A 65 6.62 2.34 -8.82
CA ARG A 65 5.76 1.14 -8.64
C ARG A 65 5.90 0.47 -7.28
N GLU A 66 7.09 0.52 -6.69
CA GLU A 66 7.45 -0.42 -5.62
C GLU A 66 6.96 0.05 -4.25
N LEU A 67 7.10 1.33 -3.95
CA LEU A 67 6.75 1.89 -2.65
C LEU A 67 5.25 1.75 -2.31
N PRO A 68 4.29 1.97 -3.24
CA PRO A 68 2.87 1.74 -2.98
C PRO A 68 2.53 0.28 -2.66
N LEU A 69 3.15 -0.69 -3.35
CA LEU A 69 2.93 -2.12 -3.08
C LEU A 69 3.36 -2.47 -1.66
N GLN A 70 4.50 -1.94 -1.23
CA GLN A 70 5.07 -2.17 0.10
C GLN A 70 4.25 -1.49 1.18
N ALA A 71 3.69 -0.31 0.91
CA ALA A 71 2.75 0.34 1.82
C ALA A 71 1.48 -0.49 2.04
N ILE A 72 0.92 -1.07 0.98
CA ILE A 72 -0.26 -1.96 1.07
C ILE A 72 0.10 -3.23 1.86
N ALA A 73 1.20 -3.89 1.51
CA ALA A 73 1.64 -5.11 2.17
C ALA A 73 1.94 -4.91 3.66
N GLY A 74 2.61 -3.80 4.00
CA GLY A 74 2.88 -3.40 5.38
C GLY A 74 1.60 -3.10 6.17
N LEU A 75 0.62 -2.46 5.54
CA LEU A 75 -0.68 -2.20 6.15
C LEU A 75 -1.48 -3.49 6.41
N LEU A 76 -1.40 -4.46 5.50
CA LEU A 76 -2.05 -5.77 5.62
C LEU A 76 -1.29 -6.74 6.54
N GLY A 77 -0.07 -6.40 6.97
CA GLY A 77 0.76 -7.23 7.83
C GLY A 77 1.35 -8.45 7.13
N VAL A 78 1.51 -8.40 5.80
CA VAL A 78 2.12 -9.48 5.01
C VAL A 78 3.59 -9.64 5.43
N PRO A 79 4.11 -10.85 5.72
CA PRO A 79 5.53 -11.08 6.00
C PRO A 79 6.43 -10.61 4.86
N GLN A 80 7.66 -10.17 5.12
CA GLN A 80 8.52 -9.54 4.11
C GLN A 80 8.88 -10.50 2.97
N GLU A 81 9.05 -11.77 3.31
CA GLU A 81 9.32 -12.89 2.39
C GLU A 81 8.23 -13.11 1.34
N ASP A 82 7.01 -12.61 1.59
CA ASP A 82 5.85 -12.73 0.69
C ASP A 82 5.56 -11.43 -0.09
N ARG A 83 6.45 -10.42 -0.03
CA ARG A 83 6.26 -9.09 -0.66
C ARG A 83 7.09 -8.85 -1.92
N GLU A 84 7.79 -9.87 -2.42
CA GLU A 84 8.58 -9.85 -3.67
C GLU A 84 7.85 -10.61 -4.78
#